data_AF-A0A7S2PU04-F1
#
_entry.id   AF-A0A7S2PU04-F1
#
_cell.length_a   1.000
_cell.length_b   1.000
_cell.length_c   1.000
_cell.angle_alpha   90.00
_cell.angle_beta   90.00
_cell.angle_gamma   90.00
#
_symmetry.space_group_name_H-M   'P 1'
#
loop_
_entity.id
_entity.type
_entity.pdbx_description
1 polymer ?
#
loop_
_entity_poly.entity_id
_entity_poly.type
_entity_poly.pdbx_seq_one_letter_code
_entity_poly.pdbx_strand_id
1 'polypeptide(L)'
;KEVRRRARGAAATRSEGPGMVAVRAETSELCAARCADLQAALRAAGERWRALERRLAGAEEEALQGCLAPLAGPLGLQEADLHSRAEGSLRDKVRARLERLVLAPLAARMRREVEAGSGLVHRDEVPEAAGHVLDDLAARWDAEVQPLLRAAGSEDAKRDRKAQRLSKIPGFPCEADAPDQAVVWASSMKALEAFAQPVQRLTAFVESEVSPDAIEHLVAAAACIIARAMCDWRFQRCAAELDQLGSWWHGVRAALQKREALWEQLLQEEGLFVRRVDRGVEALHAARTRYAALADFGGEPIDPCGAVATDASVVERALLLAEAVKDMRVRLRPIRDSAAWRVVDAAKVLQRRLRGASDGAQRESTVWERADRVEGARQLVQALAAGSDEARPVDLADPTDAALVFMQRLDGLAAALGDLVDFCRALVPREAGAALADLLQHLVSAAADANEELLAVMDSPSAEGISAWREQWNHWGTAIDSKALEAAVAAVAFRPDSALGAEERQTRHRQLLMLRGVSVFVEGASFRDSVFAPADLPDLDAVSVAAGVLAAPSGAAATRRRSAERERGVDAPAVD
;
A
#
# COMPACT_ATOMS: atom_id res chain seq x y z
N LYS A 1 -50.34 83.29 53.63
CA LYS A 1 -50.52 81.83 53.84
C LYS A 1 -51.78 81.26 53.15
N GLU A 2 -52.74 82.08 52.71
CA GLU A 2 -53.91 81.63 51.91
C GLU A 2 -53.63 81.41 50.40
N VAL A 3 -52.54 81.97 49.85
CA VAL A 3 -52.20 81.86 48.42
C VAL A 3 -51.49 80.53 48.07
N ARG A 4 -50.95 79.82 49.07
CA ARG A 4 -50.35 78.47 48.88
C ARG A 4 -51.37 77.33 48.88
N ARG A 5 -52.65 77.61 49.17
CA ARG A 5 -53.71 76.58 49.22
C ARG A 5 -54.51 76.44 47.92
N ARG A 6 -54.41 77.39 46.98
CA ARG A 6 -55.07 77.32 45.66
C ARG A 6 -54.19 76.74 44.53
N ALA A 7 -52.91 76.45 44.79
CA ALA A 7 -52.03 75.76 43.83
C ALA A 7 -52.04 74.22 43.96
N ARG A 8 -52.94 73.63 44.76
CA ARG A 8 -53.10 72.18 44.93
C ARG A 8 -54.49 71.65 44.52
N GLY A 9 -55.23 72.43 43.73
CA GLY A 9 -56.60 72.12 43.29
C GLY A 9 -56.74 71.91 41.78
N ALA A 10 -55.67 71.57 41.09
CA ALA A 10 -55.68 71.15 39.69
C ALA A 10 -54.74 69.95 39.52
N ALA A 11 -54.92 68.93 40.36
CA ALA A 11 -54.49 67.59 39.99
C ALA A 11 -55.44 67.15 38.88
N ALA A 12 -55.02 67.42 37.65
CA ALA A 12 -55.62 66.84 36.47
C ALA A 12 -55.76 65.35 36.72
N THR A 13 -56.99 64.85 36.69
CA THR A 13 -57.29 63.47 36.30
C THR A 13 -56.74 63.30 34.89
N ARG A 14 -55.42 63.10 34.78
CA ARG A 14 -54.83 62.44 33.64
C ARG A 14 -55.42 61.04 33.70
N SER A 15 -56.50 60.85 32.96
CA SER A 15 -56.81 59.57 32.35
C SER A 15 -55.50 59.08 31.74
N GLU A 16 -54.82 58.16 32.43
CA GLU A 16 -53.80 57.31 31.83
C GLU A 16 -54.55 56.53 30.75
N GLY A 17 -54.48 57.08 29.54
CA GLY A 17 -55.18 56.55 28.40
C GLY A 17 -54.65 55.17 28.01
N PRO A 18 -55.40 54.43 27.18
CA PRO A 18 -55.00 53.14 26.60
C PRO A 18 -53.65 53.15 25.85
N GLY A 19 -52.99 54.30 25.68
CA GLY A 19 -51.72 54.45 24.96
C GLY A 19 -50.50 53.79 25.62
N MET A 20 -50.44 53.66 26.95
CA MET A 20 -49.24 53.06 27.59
C MET A 20 -49.19 51.54 27.53
N VAL A 21 -50.35 50.88 27.50
CA VAL A 21 -50.44 49.43 27.27
C VAL A 21 -50.11 49.12 25.80
N ALA A 22 -50.52 49.99 24.87
CA ALA A 22 -50.20 49.86 23.45
C ALA A 22 -48.68 49.91 23.17
N VAL A 23 -47.96 50.86 23.78
CA VAL A 23 -46.48 50.99 23.60
C VAL A 23 -45.72 49.77 24.14
N ARG A 24 -46.24 49.09 25.18
CA ARG A 24 -45.60 47.88 25.74
C ARG A 24 -45.67 46.70 24.77
N ALA A 25 -46.87 46.39 24.28
CA ALA A 25 -47.09 45.33 23.31
C ALA A 25 -46.23 45.56 22.07
N GLU A 26 -46.15 46.81 21.60
CA GLU A 26 -45.39 47.21 20.43
C GLU A 26 -43.87 46.91 20.56
N THR A 27 -43.25 47.18 21.71
CA THR A 27 -41.80 46.92 21.88
C THR A 27 -41.43 45.44 21.96
N SER A 28 -42.25 44.63 22.63
CA SER A 28 -42.06 43.18 22.73
C SER A 28 -42.32 42.50 21.37
N GLU A 29 -43.39 42.90 20.67
CA GLU A 29 -43.70 42.44 19.32
C GLU A 29 -42.61 42.82 18.31
N LEU A 30 -42.07 44.05 18.39
CA LEU A 30 -40.96 44.48 17.55
C LEU A 30 -39.70 43.62 17.80
N CYS A 31 -39.35 43.36 19.06
CA CYS A 31 -38.21 42.50 19.39
C CYS A 31 -38.41 41.07 18.89
N ALA A 32 -39.63 40.53 19.04
CA ALA A 32 -39.98 39.19 18.58
C ALA A 32 -39.92 39.08 17.05
N ALA A 33 -40.47 40.08 16.32
CA ALA A 33 -40.38 40.15 14.87
C ALA A 33 -38.93 40.25 14.40
N ARG A 34 -38.14 41.14 14.99
CA ARG A 34 -36.72 41.30 14.65
C ARG A 34 -35.91 40.04 14.93
N CYS A 35 -36.18 39.36 16.03
CA CYS A 35 -35.59 38.06 16.36
C CYS A 35 -35.93 37.00 15.30
N ALA A 36 -37.20 36.92 14.91
CA ALA A 36 -37.66 35.99 13.87
C ALA A 36 -36.96 36.26 12.52
N ASP A 37 -36.84 37.53 12.12
CA ASP A 37 -36.17 37.94 10.89
C ASP A 37 -34.69 37.52 10.87
N LEU A 38 -33.95 37.78 11.95
CA LEU A 38 -32.53 37.44 12.04
C LEU A 38 -32.30 35.93 12.04
N GLN A 39 -33.16 35.17 12.73
CA GLN A 39 -33.10 33.70 12.69
C GLN A 39 -33.45 33.16 11.31
N ALA A 40 -34.47 33.71 10.64
CA ALA A 40 -34.83 33.32 9.28
C ALA A 40 -33.68 33.60 8.31
N ALA A 41 -33.03 34.76 8.42
CA ALA A 41 -31.87 35.13 7.61
C ALA A 41 -30.67 34.18 7.83
N LEU A 42 -30.33 33.86 9.08
CA LEU A 42 -29.26 32.90 9.39
C LEU A 42 -29.57 31.49 8.85
N ARG A 43 -30.80 31.01 9.02
CA ARG A 43 -31.22 29.70 8.50
C ARG A 43 -31.16 29.67 6.98
N ALA A 44 -31.68 30.69 6.30
CA ALA A 44 -31.63 30.79 4.84
C ALA A 44 -30.18 30.84 4.32
N ALA A 45 -29.29 31.58 4.99
CA ALA A 45 -27.86 31.60 4.65
C ALA A 45 -27.22 30.21 4.81
N GLY A 46 -27.51 29.49 5.91
CA GLY A 46 -27.02 28.13 6.13
C GLY A 46 -27.59 27.10 5.16
N GLU A 47 -28.86 27.22 4.77
CA GLU A 47 -29.47 26.35 3.76
C GLU A 47 -28.82 26.54 2.39
N ARG A 48 -28.51 27.79 2.00
CA ARG A 48 -27.80 28.08 0.75
C ARG A 48 -26.37 27.57 0.75
N TRP A 49 -25.64 27.74 1.86
CA TRP A 49 -24.29 27.16 2.00
C TRP A 49 -24.31 25.62 1.85
N ARG A 50 -25.21 24.94 2.56
CA ARG A 50 -25.38 23.48 2.45
C ARG A 50 -25.88 23.04 1.07
N ALA A 51 -26.61 23.90 0.36
CA ALA A 51 -27.01 23.64 -1.02
C ALA A 51 -25.79 23.66 -1.95
N LEU A 52 -24.88 24.63 -1.80
CA LEU A 52 -23.59 24.66 -2.51
C LEU A 52 -22.77 23.40 -2.22
N GLU A 53 -22.59 23.01 -0.95
CA GLU A 53 -21.83 21.79 -0.58
C GLU A 53 -22.42 20.53 -1.24
N ARG A 54 -23.75 20.37 -1.21
CA ARG A 54 -24.43 19.24 -1.85
C ARG A 54 -24.29 19.25 -3.37
N ARG A 55 -24.35 20.43 -3.99
CA ARG A 55 -24.16 20.61 -5.43
C ARG A 55 -22.73 20.25 -5.84
N LEU A 56 -21.73 20.68 -5.10
CA LEU A 56 -20.32 20.30 -5.34
C LEU A 56 -20.09 18.80 -5.13
N ALA A 57 -20.69 18.19 -4.10
CA ALA A 57 -20.62 16.74 -3.89
C ALA A 57 -21.30 15.95 -5.00
N GLY A 58 -22.41 16.46 -5.56
CA GLY A 58 -23.05 15.89 -6.75
C GLY A 58 -22.17 15.98 -7.99
N ALA A 59 -21.57 17.15 -8.23
CA ALA A 59 -20.64 17.37 -9.34
C ALA A 59 -19.38 16.53 -9.22
N GLU A 60 -18.88 16.28 -8.00
CA GLU A 60 -17.80 15.33 -7.73
C GLU A 60 -18.15 13.93 -8.25
N GLU A 61 -19.32 13.40 -7.88
CA GLU A 61 -19.76 12.08 -8.31
C GLU A 61 -19.97 12.01 -9.82
N GLU A 62 -20.66 13.01 -10.39
CA GLU A 62 -20.93 13.08 -11.83
C GLU A 62 -19.64 13.16 -12.66
N ALA A 63 -18.67 13.97 -12.23
CA ALA A 63 -17.40 14.09 -12.95
C ALA A 63 -16.58 12.79 -12.87
N LEU A 64 -16.53 12.16 -11.69
CA LEU A 64 -15.79 10.90 -11.50
C LEU A 64 -16.40 9.73 -12.28
N GLN A 65 -17.73 9.66 -12.38
CA GLN A 65 -18.44 8.58 -13.10
C GLN A 65 -18.64 8.87 -14.59
N GLY A 66 -18.74 10.14 -14.97
CA GLY A 66 -19.11 10.59 -16.30
C GLY A 66 -17.92 11.09 -17.11
N CYS A 67 -17.77 12.42 -17.19
CA CYS A 67 -16.90 13.09 -18.15
C CYS A 67 -15.39 12.79 -17.99
N LEU A 68 -14.97 12.32 -16.80
CA LEU A 68 -13.57 11.98 -16.54
C LEU A 68 -13.29 10.47 -16.56
N ALA A 69 -14.28 9.62 -16.90
CA ALA A 69 -14.08 8.20 -17.12
C ALA A 69 -12.93 7.89 -18.12
N PRO A 70 -12.71 8.67 -19.21
CA PRO A 70 -11.57 8.46 -20.10
C PRO A 70 -10.19 8.56 -19.43
N LEU A 71 -10.07 9.25 -18.28
CA LEU A 71 -8.82 9.39 -17.53
C LEU A 71 -8.45 8.11 -16.77
N ALA A 72 -9.41 7.23 -16.49
CA ALA A 72 -9.19 6.02 -15.69
C ALA A 72 -8.15 5.09 -16.34
N GLY A 73 -8.21 4.89 -17.65
CA GLY A 73 -7.27 4.04 -18.40
C GLY A 73 -5.82 4.55 -18.34
N PRO A 74 -5.54 5.79 -18.79
CA PRO A 74 -4.20 6.38 -18.72
C PRO A 74 -3.62 6.38 -17.31
N LEU A 75 -4.41 6.78 -16.30
CA LEU A 75 -3.99 6.81 -14.90
C LEU A 75 -3.91 5.40 -14.27
N GLY A 76 -4.54 4.40 -14.90
CA GLY A 76 -4.69 3.02 -14.42
C GLY A 76 -5.35 3.00 -13.07
N LEU A 77 -6.46 3.73 -12.97
CA LEU A 77 -7.36 3.72 -11.83
C LEU A 77 -8.24 2.47 -11.92
N GLN A 78 -8.47 1.84 -10.78
CA GLN A 78 -9.48 0.80 -10.64
C GLN A 78 -10.79 1.41 -10.15
N GLU A 79 -11.89 0.70 -10.36
CA GLU A 79 -13.21 1.13 -9.85
C GLU A 79 -13.17 1.34 -8.31
N ALA A 80 -12.43 0.51 -7.58
CA ALA A 80 -12.23 0.67 -6.14
C ALA A 80 -11.54 2.01 -5.76
N ASP A 81 -10.65 2.54 -6.61
CA ASP A 81 -9.96 3.82 -6.34
C ASP A 81 -10.94 5.00 -6.40
N LEU A 82 -11.95 4.93 -7.28
CA LEU A 82 -12.97 5.97 -7.46
C LEU A 82 -13.98 6.00 -6.30
N HIS A 83 -14.24 4.84 -5.67
CA HIS A 83 -15.23 4.70 -4.61
C HIS A 83 -14.64 4.76 -3.18
N SER A 84 -13.34 4.56 -3.03
CA SER A 84 -12.69 4.58 -1.72
C SER A 84 -12.85 5.93 -1.03
N ARG A 85 -13.26 5.91 0.24
CA ARG A 85 -13.37 7.09 1.12
C ARG A 85 -12.32 7.08 2.24
N ALA A 86 -11.35 6.18 2.17
CA ALA A 86 -10.27 6.13 3.14
C ALA A 86 -9.41 7.41 3.06
N GLU A 87 -8.80 7.78 4.18
CA GLU A 87 -7.84 8.88 4.22
C GLU A 87 -6.70 8.63 3.22
N GLY A 88 -6.35 9.64 2.42
CA GLY A 88 -5.34 9.53 1.36
C GLY A 88 -5.80 8.83 0.08
N SER A 89 -7.06 8.38 0.01
CA SER A 89 -7.68 7.89 -1.24
C SER A 89 -7.76 8.99 -2.30
N LEU A 90 -8.01 8.59 -3.55
CA LEU A 90 -8.25 9.55 -4.63
C LEU A 90 -9.41 10.49 -4.29
N ARG A 91 -10.52 9.94 -3.80
CA ARG A 91 -11.72 10.71 -3.47
C ARG A 91 -11.49 11.70 -2.32
N ASP A 92 -10.74 11.28 -1.31
CA ASP A 92 -10.27 12.16 -0.23
C ASP A 92 -9.43 13.32 -0.77
N LYS A 93 -8.47 13.06 -1.68
CA LYS A 93 -7.68 14.13 -2.32
C LYS A 93 -8.50 15.07 -3.18
N VAL A 94 -9.48 14.55 -3.93
CA VAL A 94 -10.41 15.36 -4.72
C VAL A 94 -11.19 16.31 -3.83
N ARG A 95 -11.80 15.80 -2.75
CA ARG A 95 -12.55 16.60 -1.77
C ARG A 95 -11.69 17.63 -1.08
N ALA A 96 -10.52 17.25 -0.58
CA ALA A 96 -9.58 18.18 0.04
C ALA A 96 -9.17 19.30 -0.92
N ARG A 97 -9.08 19.02 -2.23
CA ARG A 97 -8.76 20.03 -3.22
C ARG A 97 -9.94 20.95 -3.54
N LEU A 98 -11.16 20.42 -3.66
CA LEU A 98 -12.39 21.22 -3.81
C LEU A 98 -12.58 22.13 -2.59
N GLU A 99 -12.42 21.60 -1.38
CA GLU A 99 -12.45 22.35 -0.15
C GLU A 99 -11.44 23.51 -0.19
N ARG A 100 -10.18 23.20 -0.47
CA ARG A 100 -9.09 24.19 -0.47
C ARG A 100 -9.22 25.26 -1.55
N LEU A 101 -9.73 24.93 -2.73
CA LEU A 101 -9.76 25.85 -3.88
C LEU A 101 -11.10 26.57 -4.06
N VAL A 102 -12.19 26.03 -3.51
CA VAL A 102 -13.54 26.59 -3.67
C VAL A 102 -14.10 27.04 -2.33
N LEU A 103 -14.30 26.12 -1.39
CA LEU A 103 -15.04 26.39 -0.16
C LEU A 103 -14.24 27.24 0.83
N ALA A 104 -12.96 26.94 1.07
CA ALA A 104 -12.12 27.68 2.00
C ALA A 104 -11.89 29.15 1.58
N PRO A 105 -11.57 29.48 0.31
CA PRO A 105 -11.48 30.87 -0.13
C PRO A 105 -12.82 31.62 0.02
N LEU A 106 -13.93 30.95 -0.30
CA LEU A 106 -15.27 31.52 -0.17
C LEU A 106 -15.62 31.80 1.31
N ALA A 107 -15.36 30.85 2.21
CA ALA A 107 -15.52 31.01 3.65
C ALA A 107 -14.63 32.11 4.23
N ALA A 108 -13.39 32.24 3.75
CA ALA A 108 -12.47 33.30 4.18
C ALA A 108 -12.92 34.70 3.72
N ARG A 109 -13.52 34.83 2.52
CA ARG A 109 -14.14 36.09 2.08
C ARG A 109 -15.41 36.39 2.88
N MET A 110 -16.26 35.39 3.10
CA MET A 110 -17.46 35.50 3.93
C MET A 110 -17.11 36.04 5.32
N ARG A 111 -16.04 35.51 5.94
CA ARG A 111 -15.53 35.97 7.22
C ARG A 111 -15.13 37.43 7.19
N ARG A 112 -14.28 37.79 6.21
CA ARG A 112 -13.82 39.17 6.03
C ARG A 112 -14.98 40.15 5.87
N GLU A 113 -15.98 39.82 5.06
CA GLU A 113 -17.15 40.68 4.85
C GLU A 113 -18.00 40.83 6.12
N VAL A 114 -18.26 39.75 6.85
CA VAL A 114 -19.01 39.80 8.10
C VAL A 114 -18.27 40.61 9.17
N GLU A 115 -16.95 40.44 9.28
CA GLU A 115 -16.09 41.08 10.29
C GLU A 115 -15.70 42.54 9.96
N ALA A 116 -15.69 42.94 8.67
CA ALA A 116 -15.17 44.23 8.18
C ALA A 116 -15.77 45.50 8.81
N GLY A 117 -16.85 45.38 9.58
CA GLY A 117 -17.33 46.50 10.39
C GLY A 117 -17.85 46.12 11.76
N SER A 118 -17.27 45.10 12.40
CA SER A 118 -17.43 44.92 13.86
C SER A 118 -16.51 45.85 14.67
N GLY A 119 -15.54 46.51 14.02
CA GLY A 119 -14.58 47.42 14.66
C GLY A 119 -13.61 46.74 15.65
N LEU A 120 -13.69 45.41 15.79
CA LEU A 120 -13.04 44.63 16.85
C LEU A 120 -11.86 43.77 16.38
N VAL A 121 -11.51 43.77 15.10
CA VAL A 121 -10.42 42.92 14.58
C VAL A 121 -9.23 43.78 14.14
N HIS A 122 -8.15 43.72 14.91
CA HIS A 122 -6.82 44.12 14.44
C HIS A 122 -6.43 43.23 13.26
N ARG A 123 -6.08 43.88 12.14
CA ARG A 123 -6.08 43.32 10.77
C ARG A 123 -5.07 42.19 10.52
N ASP A 124 -4.22 41.84 11.48
CA ASP A 124 -3.00 41.07 11.22
C ASP A 124 -2.96 39.64 11.79
N GLU A 125 -3.96 39.19 12.57
CA GLU A 125 -3.97 37.80 13.08
C GLU A 125 -5.39 37.20 13.03
N VAL A 126 -5.83 36.79 11.83
CA VAL A 126 -6.95 35.83 11.74
C VAL A 126 -6.36 34.45 12.02
N PRO A 127 -6.75 33.76 13.09
CA PRO A 127 -6.25 32.41 13.37
C PRO A 127 -6.59 31.50 12.18
N GLU A 128 -5.60 30.78 11.64
CA GLU A 128 -5.81 29.79 10.55
C GLU A 128 -6.82 28.69 10.93
N ALA A 129 -7.13 28.54 12.22
CA ALA A 129 -8.09 27.58 12.77
C ALA A 129 -9.45 28.18 13.15
N ALA A 130 -9.80 29.37 12.63
CA ALA A 130 -11.12 29.95 12.89
C ALA A 130 -12.23 29.09 12.25
N GLY A 131 -13.33 28.85 12.98
CA GLY A 131 -14.44 27.99 12.56
C GLY A 131 -15.19 28.49 11.31
N HIS A 132 -16.34 27.92 10.98
CA HIS A 132 -17.17 28.48 9.91
C HIS A 132 -17.96 29.70 10.41
N VAL A 133 -18.07 30.78 9.63
CA VAL A 133 -18.71 32.04 10.08
C VAL A 133 -20.17 31.85 10.48
N LEU A 134 -20.88 30.94 9.81
CA LEU A 134 -22.26 30.59 10.19
C LEU A 134 -22.32 29.97 11.58
N ASP A 135 -21.36 29.12 11.91
CA ASP A 135 -21.29 28.45 13.21
C ASP A 135 -20.90 29.45 14.29
N ASP A 136 -19.96 30.36 14.00
CA ASP A 136 -19.59 31.45 14.90
C ASP A 136 -20.78 32.39 15.20
N LEU A 137 -21.54 32.76 14.17
CA LEU A 137 -22.74 33.59 14.36
C LEU A 137 -23.85 32.84 15.09
N ALA A 138 -24.05 31.55 14.83
CA ALA A 138 -24.99 30.72 15.57
C ALA A 138 -24.58 30.60 17.05
N ALA A 139 -23.30 30.35 17.33
CA ALA A 139 -22.77 30.29 18.69
C ALA A 139 -22.93 31.62 19.43
N ARG A 140 -22.65 32.76 18.76
CA ARG A 140 -22.88 34.10 19.33
C ARG A 140 -24.36 34.37 19.57
N TRP A 141 -25.24 33.95 18.66
CA TRP A 141 -26.68 34.05 18.86
C TRP A 141 -27.12 33.33 20.15
N ASP A 142 -26.67 32.08 20.33
CA ASP A 142 -27.02 31.26 21.48
C ASP A 142 -26.40 31.77 22.80
N ALA A 143 -25.20 32.35 22.73
CA ALA A 143 -24.47 32.85 23.91
C ALA A 143 -24.87 34.27 24.33
N GLU A 144 -25.08 35.19 23.38
CA GLU A 144 -25.23 36.62 23.66
C GLU A 144 -26.68 37.10 23.52
N VAL A 145 -27.41 36.64 22.50
CA VAL A 145 -28.74 37.18 22.15
C VAL A 145 -29.87 36.38 22.79
N GLN A 146 -29.84 35.05 22.64
CA GLN A 146 -30.89 34.15 23.11
C GLN A 146 -31.13 34.24 24.63
N PRO A 147 -30.10 34.33 25.51
CA PRO A 147 -30.32 34.45 26.94
C PRO A 147 -31.01 35.76 27.33
N LEU A 148 -30.66 36.88 26.67
CA LEU A 148 -31.27 38.18 26.91
C LEU A 148 -32.75 38.18 26.52
N LEU A 149 -33.10 37.59 25.36
CA LEU A 149 -34.48 37.43 24.94
C LEU A 149 -35.30 36.55 25.90
N ARG A 150 -34.73 35.43 26.37
CA ARG A 150 -35.38 34.56 27.35
C ARG A 150 -35.57 35.25 28.70
N ALA A 151 -34.57 36.00 29.16
CA ALA A 151 -34.64 36.76 30.41
C ALA A 151 -35.71 37.87 30.32
N ALA A 152 -35.71 38.63 29.22
CA ALA A 152 -36.70 39.67 28.97
C ALA A 152 -38.12 39.08 28.93
N GLY A 153 -38.35 38.01 28.17
CA GLY A 153 -39.65 37.33 28.12
C GLY A 153 -40.10 36.73 29.46
N SER A 154 -39.17 36.20 30.27
CA SER A 154 -39.49 35.71 31.62
C SER A 154 -39.92 36.84 32.55
N GLU A 155 -39.20 37.95 32.52
CA GLU A 155 -39.48 39.17 33.29
C GLU A 155 -40.79 39.84 32.86
N ASP A 156 -41.09 39.83 31.56
CA ASP A 156 -42.36 40.27 30.98
C ASP A 156 -43.53 39.41 31.50
N ALA A 157 -43.41 38.08 31.40
CA ALA A 157 -44.41 37.15 31.88
C ALA A 157 -44.65 37.22 33.41
N LYS A 158 -43.60 37.48 34.20
CA LYS A 158 -43.74 37.72 35.65
C LYS A 158 -44.55 38.99 35.92
N ARG A 159 -44.28 40.07 35.18
CA ARG A 159 -45.00 41.34 35.30
C ARG A 159 -46.47 41.18 34.89
N ASP A 160 -46.76 40.49 33.79
CA ASP A 160 -48.14 40.23 33.36
C ASP A 160 -48.93 39.42 34.39
N ARG A 161 -48.31 38.38 34.98
CA ARG A 161 -48.94 37.62 36.07
C ARG A 161 -49.19 38.47 37.31
N LYS A 162 -48.27 39.38 37.65
CA LYS A 162 -48.45 40.34 38.76
C LYS A 162 -49.60 41.30 38.46
N ALA A 163 -49.66 41.87 37.26
CA ALA A 163 -50.73 42.76 36.82
C ALA A 163 -52.10 42.06 36.85
N GLN A 164 -52.20 40.83 36.33
CA GLN A 164 -53.43 40.03 36.39
C GLN A 164 -53.86 39.65 37.81
N ARG A 165 -52.92 39.50 38.75
CA ARG A 165 -53.24 39.27 40.18
C ARG A 165 -53.74 40.54 40.85
N LEU A 166 -53.08 41.67 40.59
CA LEU A 166 -53.46 42.96 41.16
C LEU A 166 -54.80 43.47 40.61
N SER A 167 -55.11 43.21 39.34
CA SER A 167 -56.41 43.57 38.73
C SER A 167 -57.60 42.82 39.35
N LYS A 168 -57.38 41.72 40.07
CA LYS A 168 -58.42 40.96 40.78
C LYS A 168 -58.70 41.52 42.19
N ILE A 169 -57.90 42.45 42.69
CA ILE A 169 -58.08 43.05 44.02
C ILE A 169 -58.85 44.37 43.85
N PRO A 170 -60.10 44.48 44.33
CA PRO A 170 -60.90 45.70 44.18
C PRO A 170 -60.24 46.89 44.90
N GLY A 171 -60.02 47.98 44.17
CA GLY A 171 -59.49 49.24 44.72
C GLY A 171 -57.97 49.38 44.74
N PHE A 172 -57.21 48.39 44.24
CA PHE A 172 -55.76 48.55 44.08
C PHE A 172 -55.46 49.32 42.78
N PRO A 173 -54.83 50.51 42.83
CA PRO A 173 -54.46 51.22 41.61
C PRO A 173 -53.38 50.40 40.89
N CYS A 174 -53.67 50.03 39.64
CA CYS A 174 -52.71 49.42 38.74
C CYS A 174 -51.76 50.52 38.22
N GLU A 175 -51.09 51.23 39.13
CA GLU A 175 -50.13 52.26 38.75
C GLU A 175 -48.89 51.62 38.13
N ALA A 176 -48.47 52.24 37.03
CA ALA A 176 -47.73 51.62 35.97
C ALA A 176 -46.24 51.45 36.29
N ASP A 177 -45.80 50.20 36.53
CA ASP A 177 -44.40 49.73 36.38
C ASP A 177 -43.89 49.83 34.91
N ALA A 178 -44.45 50.74 34.08
CA ALA A 178 -44.13 50.91 32.66
C ALA A 178 -42.69 51.36 32.34
N PRO A 179 -42.07 52.31 33.07
CA PRO A 179 -40.72 52.76 32.71
C PRO A 179 -39.69 51.63 32.86
N ASP A 180 -39.91 50.71 33.81
CA ASP A 180 -38.99 49.59 34.06
C ASP A 180 -39.10 48.48 33.00
N GLN A 181 -40.23 48.36 32.29
CA GLN A 181 -40.47 47.32 31.27
C GLN A 181 -39.79 47.65 29.94
N ALA A 182 -39.78 48.92 29.54
CA ALA A 182 -39.00 49.38 28.39
C ALA A 182 -37.50 49.14 28.62
N VAL A 183 -37.04 49.28 29.87
CA VAL A 183 -35.65 49.00 30.27
C VAL A 183 -35.31 47.49 30.16
N VAL A 184 -36.26 46.60 30.43
CA VAL A 184 -36.08 45.14 30.30
C VAL A 184 -35.82 44.74 28.83
N TRP A 185 -36.58 45.29 27.89
CA TRP A 185 -36.44 44.96 26.46
C TRP A 185 -35.34 45.76 25.75
N ALA A 186 -34.93 46.93 26.27
CA ALA A 186 -33.88 47.77 25.68
C ALA A 186 -32.54 47.03 25.50
N SER A 187 -32.12 46.23 26.48
CA SER A 187 -30.89 45.43 26.39
C SER A 187 -30.98 44.36 25.30
N SER A 188 -32.13 43.70 25.17
CA SER A 188 -32.40 42.72 24.13
C SER A 188 -32.44 43.36 22.73
N MET A 189 -33.08 44.52 22.60
CA MET A 189 -33.12 45.25 21.33
C MET A 189 -31.71 45.71 20.92
N LYS A 190 -30.93 46.25 21.86
CA LYS A 190 -29.53 46.64 21.60
C LYS A 190 -28.68 45.43 21.15
N ALA A 191 -28.86 44.27 21.78
CA ALA A 191 -28.17 43.04 21.37
C ALA A 191 -28.60 42.57 19.97
N LEU A 192 -29.91 42.62 19.68
CA LEU A 192 -30.44 42.32 18.35
C LEU A 192 -29.91 43.29 17.28
N GLU A 193 -29.81 44.57 17.58
CA GLU A 193 -29.25 45.58 16.65
C GLU A 193 -27.76 45.37 16.40
N ALA A 194 -26.98 45.09 17.46
CA ALA A 194 -25.57 44.75 17.34
C ALA A 194 -25.34 43.47 16.52
N PHE A 195 -26.25 42.50 16.64
CA PHE A 195 -26.19 41.25 15.88
C PHE A 195 -26.73 41.38 14.45
N ALA A 196 -27.63 42.33 14.20
CA ALA A 196 -28.29 42.47 12.91
C ALA A 196 -27.32 42.82 11.78
N GLN A 197 -26.33 43.67 12.04
CA GLN A 197 -25.39 44.10 11.01
C GLN A 197 -24.54 42.93 10.47
N PRO A 198 -23.90 42.08 11.30
CA PRO A 198 -23.25 40.85 10.83
C PRO A 198 -24.15 39.94 9.98
N VAL A 199 -25.41 39.74 10.41
CA VAL A 199 -26.38 38.91 9.67
C VAL A 199 -26.73 39.52 8.32
N GLN A 200 -26.96 40.83 8.26
CA GLN A 200 -27.25 41.53 7.01
C GLN A 200 -26.08 41.43 6.02
N ARG A 201 -24.83 41.55 6.49
CA ARG A 201 -23.64 41.36 5.65
C ARG A 201 -23.52 39.93 5.15
N LEU A 202 -23.76 38.96 6.02
CA LEU A 202 -23.80 37.54 5.64
C LEU A 202 -24.86 37.29 4.57
N THR A 203 -26.08 37.81 4.75
CA THR A 203 -27.15 37.67 3.76
C THR A 203 -26.76 38.28 2.42
N ALA A 204 -26.24 39.51 2.41
CA ALA A 204 -25.77 40.17 1.19
C ALA A 204 -24.63 39.39 0.49
N PHE A 205 -23.70 38.83 1.28
CA PHE A 205 -22.63 37.98 0.76
C PHE A 205 -23.18 36.70 0.12
N VAL A 206 -24.06 35.98 0.82
CA VAL A 206 -24.64 34.73 0.32
C VAL A 206 -25.52 35.00 -0.92
N GLU A 207 -26.22 36.13 -0.97
CA GLU A 207 -27.03 36.53 -2.14
C GLU A 207 -26.19 36.86 -3.37
N SER A 208 -24.96 37.35 -3.19
CA SER A 208 -24.07 37.69 -4.29
C SER A 208 -23.22 36.50 -4.72
N GLU A 209 -22.45 35.93 -3.78
CA GLU A 209 -21.40 34.94 -4.04
C GLU A 209 -21.90 33.49 -4.00
N VAL A 210 -23.08 33.25 -3.43
CA VAL A 210 -23.73 31.93 -3.34
C VAL A 210 -25.14 31.99 -3.97
N SER A 211 -25.31 32.87 -4.96
CA SER A 211 -26.46 32.89 -5.83
C SER A 211 -26.54 31.60 -6.67
N PRO A 212 -27.72 31.20 -7.17
CA PRO A 212 -27.82 30.04 -8.06
C PRO A 212 -26.84 30.08 -9.23
N ASP A 213 -26.67 31.25 -9.86
CA ASP A 213 -25.75 31.43 -10.99
C ASP A 213 -24.28 31.29 -10.56
N ALA A 214 -23.90 31.85 -9.41
CA ALA A 214 -22.56 31.68 -8.85
C ALA A 214 -22.28 30.21 -8.48
N ILE A 215 -23.27 29.50 -7.92
CA ILE A 215 -23.17 28.06 -7.62
C ILE A 215 -22.94 27.27 -8.91
N GLU A 216 -23.73 27.50 -9.96
CA GLU A 216 -23.53 26.84 -11.26
C GLU A 216 -22.13 27.08 -11.81
N HIS A 217 -21.62 28.30 -11.66
CA HIS A 217 -20.27 28.64 -12.11
C HIS A 217 -19.17 27.90 -11.31
N LEU A 218 -19.28 27.88 -9.97
CA LEU A 218 -18.36 27.14 -9.10
C LEU A 218 -18.42 25.62 -9.36
N VAL A 219 -19.61 25.09 -9.63
CA VAL A 219 -19.83 23.69 -10.00
C VAL A 219 -19.20 23.37 -11.34
N ALA A 220 -19.32 24.25 -12.34
CA ALA A 220 -18.68 24.07 -13.64
C ALA A 220 -17.14 24.00 -13.52
N ALA A 221 -16.54 24.77 -12.61
CA ALA A 221 -15.11 24.71 -12.32
C ALA A 221 -14.67 23.40 -11.63
N ALA A 222 -15.60 22.69 -10.97
CA ALA A 222 -15.28 21.47 -10.22
C ALA A 222 -14.65 20.38 -11.10
N ALA A 223 -15.14 20.20 -12.34
CA ALA A 223 -14.62 19.18 -13.26
C ALA A 223 -13.10 19.35 -13.51
N CYS A 224 -12.64 20.60 -13.68
CA CYS A 224 -11.22 20.90 -13.86
C CYS A 224 -10.40 20.60 -12.58
N ILE A 225 -10.92 21.01 -11.42
CA ILE A 225 -10.29 20.76 -10.12
C ILE A 225 -10.16 19.25 -9.86
N ILE A 226 -11.22 18.49 -10.14
CA ILE A 226 -11.28 17.03 -9.96
C ILE A 226 -10.30 16.35 -10.91
N ALA A 227 -10.32 16.69 -12.20
CA ALA A 227 -9.40 16.12 -13.19
C ALA A 227 -7.93 16.37 -12.82
N ARG A 228 -7.63 17.59 -12.34
CA ARG A 228 -6.29 17.94 -11.85
C ARG A 228 -5.93 17.14 -10.60
N ALA A 229 -6.85 17.01 -9.64
CA ALA A 229 -6.63 16.22 -8.42
C ALA A 229 -6.36 14.74 -8.73
N MET A 230 -7.07 14.15 -9.70
CA MET A 230 -6.84 12.77 -10.15
C MET A 230 -5.44 12.59 -10.72
N CYS A 231 -5.03 13.50 -11.60
CA CYS A 231 -3.69 13.48 -12.17
C CYS A 231 -2.63 13.66 -11.09
N ASP A 232 -2.81 14.61 -10.16
CA ASP A 232 -1.87 14.90 -9.07
C ASP A 232 -1.72 13.71 -8.11
N TRP A 233 -2.81 13.06 -7.73
CA TRP A 233 -2.78 11.90 -6.85
C TRP A 233 -1.92 10.77 -7.43
N ARG A 234 -2.09 10.48 -8.73
CA ARG A 234 -1.30 9.44 -9.40
C ARG A 234 0.14 9.89 -9.64
N PHE A 235 0.34 11.14 -10.03
CA PHE A 235 1.66 11.74 -10.23
C PHE A 235 2.50 11.70 -8.95
N GLN A 236 1.92 12.05 -7.78
CA GLN A 236 2.63 12.04 -6.49
C GLN A 236 3.21 10.66 -6.18
N ARG A 237 2.46 9.57 -6.47
CA ARG A 237 2.97 8.20 -6.33
C ARG A 237 4.16 7.93 -7.25
N CYS A 238 4.04 8.27 -8.54
CA CYS A 238 5.13 8.11 -9.49
C CYS A 238 6.36 8.97 -9.16
N ALA A 239 6.16 10.18 -8.65
CA ALA A 239 7.25 11.07 -8.22
C ALA A 239 7.98 10.51 -6.99
N ALA A 240 7.25 10.01 -5.99
CA ALA A 240 7.85 9.34 -4.83
C ALA A 240 8.65 8.09 -5.24
N GLU A 241 8.11 7.26 -6.13
CA GLU A 241 8.82 6.09 -6.67
C GLU A 241 10.08 6.50 -7.46
N LEU A 242 10.03 7.57 -8.24
CA LEU A 242 11.18 8.12 -8.95
C LEU A 242 12.26 8.60 -7.97
N ASP A 243 11.89 9.32 -6.92
CA ASP A 243 12.84 9.83 -5.93
C ASP A 243 13.51 8.68 -5.17
N GLN A 244 12.76 7.63 -4.83
CA GLN A 244 13.29 6.40 -4.24
C GLN A 244 14.26 5.69 -5.19
N LEU A 245 13.87 5.51 -6.46
CA LEU A 245 14.71 4.88 -7.49
C LEU A 245 16.00 5.68 -7.74
N GLY A 246 15.91 7.00 -7.81
CA GLY A 246 17.04 7.90 -8.00
C GLY A 246 18.02 7.85 -6.83
N SER A 247 17.52 7.92 -5.60
CA SER A 247 18.31 7.78 -4.38
C SER A 247 19.02 6.42 -4.31
N TRP A 248 18.28 5.34 -4.54
CA TRP A 248 18.81 3.97 -4.59
C TRP A 248 19.91 3.85 -5.66
N TRP A 249 19.64 4.30 -6.89
CA TRP A 249 20.57 4.16 -8.01
C TRP A 249 21.86 4.97 -7.76
N HIS A 250 21.73 6.19 -7.25
CA HIS A 250 22.88 7.01 -6.88
C HIS A 250 23.74 6.33 -5.79
N GLY A 251 23.11 5.77 -4.76
CA GLY A 251 23.79 5.04 -3.70
C GLY A 251 24.52 3.78 -4.21
N VAL A 252 23.86 2.96 -5.02
CA VAL A 252 24.45 1.75 -5.64
C VAL A 252 25.62 2.12 -6.53
N ARG A 253 25.45 3.12 -7.41
CA ARG A 253 26.50 3.58 -8.32
C ARG A 253 27.71 4.10 -7.54
N ALA A 254 27.50 4.95 -6.54
CA ALA A 254 28.59 5.46 -5.70
C ALA A 254 29.32 4.33 -4.94
N ALA A 255 28.59 3.34 -4.42
CA ALA A 255 29.18 2.19 -3.73
C ALA A 255 30.01 1.30 -4.68
N LEU A 256 29.54 1.08 -5.91
CA LEU A 256 30.28 0.32 -6.92
C LEU A 256 31.51 1.08 -7.41
N GLN A 257 31.40 2.39 -7.64
CA GLN A 257 32.51 3.24 -8.08
C GLN A 257 33.66 3.32 -7.07
N LYS A 258 33.38 3.16 -5.76
CA LYS A 258 34.43 3.01 -4.72
C LYS A 258 35.27 1.73 -4.90
N ARG A 259 34.80 0.77 -5.70
CA ARG A 259 35.48 -0.48 -6.05
C ARG A 259 35.75 -0.50 -7.55
N GLU A 260 36.71 0.30 -7.98
CA GLU A 260 36.99 0.59 -9.39
C GLU A 260 37.03 -0.67 -10.28
N ALA A 261 37.78 -1.70 -9.89
CA ALA A 261 37.86 -2.96 -10.65
C ALA A 261 36.49 -3.67 -10.82
N LEU A 262 35.64 -3.65 -9.79
CA LEU A 262 34.29 -4.22 -9.86
C LEU A 262 33.40 -3.39 -10.78
N TRP A 263 33.51 -2.06 -10.70
CA TRP A 263 32.73 -1.15 -11.53
C TRP A 263 33.11 -1.25 -13.01
N GLU A 264 34.41 -1.29 -13.32
CA GLU A 264 34.89 -1.46 -14.70
C GLU A 264 34.42 -2.80 -15.28
N GLN A 265 34.55 -3.90 -14.53
CA GLN A 265 34.11 -5.21 -14.99
C GLN A 265 32.58 -5.28 -15.17
N LEU A 266 31.82 -4.63 -14.29
CA LEU A 266 30.37 -4.51 -14.43
C LEU A 266 29.98 -3.69 -15.67
N LEU A 267 30.70 -2.61 -15.97
CA LEU A 267 30.49 -1.83 -17.19
C LEU A 267 30.84 -2.62 -18.45
N GLN A 268 31.84 -3.50 -18.39
CA GLN A 268 32.20 -4.39 -19.49
C GLN A 268 31.12 -5.46 -19.72
N GLU A 269 30.68 -6.16 -18.66
CA GLU A 269 29.73 -7.28 -18.79
C GLU A 269 28.28 -6.81 -18.97
N GLU A 270 27.85 -5.75 -18.26
CA GLU A 270 26.45 -5.33 -18.15
C GLU A 270 26.24 -3.83 -18.43
N GLY A 271 27.20 -3.16 -19.07
CA GLY A 271 27.16 -1.70 -19.32
C GLY A 271 25.97 -1.21 -20.16
N LEU A 272 25.29 -2.10 -20.90
CA LEU A 272 24.02 -1.76 -21.56
C LEU A 272 22.89 -1.54 -20.55
N PHE A 273 22.82 -2.37 -19.50
CA PHE A 273 21.80 -2.25 -18.46
C PHE A 273 22.06 -1.05 -17.56
N VAL A 274 23.33 -0.81 -17.18
CA VAL A 274 23.73 0.40 -16.43
C VAL A 274 23.29 1.67 -17.18
N ARG A 275 23.63 1.78 -18.48
CA ARG A 275 23.22 2.91 -19.32
C ARG A 275 21.70 3.01 -19.49
N ARG A 276 20.99 1.87 -19.50
CA ARG A 276 19.51 1.85 -19.56
C ARG A 276 18.89 2.38 -18.28
N VAL A 277 19.46 2.08 -17.11
CA VAL A 277 19.00 2.65 -15.84
C VAL A 277 19.24 4.16 -15.82
N ASP A 278 20.45 4.62 -16.15
CA ASP A 278 20.78 6.06 -16.21
C ASP A 278 19.82 6.83 -17.15
N ARG A 279 19.73 6.43 -18.41
CA ARG A 279 18.83 7.06 -19.40
C ARG A 279 17.36 6.97 -19.00
N GLY A 280 16.99 5.88 -18.33
CA GLY A 280 15.65 5.67 -17.83
C GLY A 280 15.28 6.67 -16.73
N VAL A 281 16.16 6.86 -15.76
CA VAL A 281 16.01 7.84 -14.67
C VAL A 281 15.99 9.27 -15.24
N GLU A 282 16.89 9.61 -16.17
CA GLU A 282 16.89 10.91 -16.86
C GLU A 282 15.57 11.16 -17.62
N ALA A 283 15.08 10.16 -18.36
CA ALA A 283 13.82 10.27 -19.08
C ALA A 283 12.61 10.45 -18.14
N LEU A 284 12.65 9.85 -16.94
CA LEU A 284 11.64 10.04 -15.91
C LEU A 284 11.67 11.45 -15.31
N HIS A 285 12.86 12.03 -15.08
CA HIS A 285 12.98 13.43 -14.69
C HIS A 285 12.46 14.39 -15.78
N ALA A 286 12.73 14.09 -17.05
CA ALA A 286 12.18 14.85 -18.16
C ALA A 286 10.63 14.74 -18.20
N ALA A 287 10.07 13.56 -17.96
CA ALA A 287 8.62 13.37 -17.87
C ALA A 287 8.00 14.11 -16.67
N ARG A 288 8.68 14.12 -15.51
CA ARG A 288 8.29 14.93 -14.33
C ARG A 288 8.25 16.43 -14.69
N THR A 289 9.23 16.91 -15.44
CA THR A 289 9.31 18.31 -15.89
C THR A 289 8.18 18.63 -16.87
N ARG A 290 7.87 17.72 -17.81
CA ARG A 290 6.72 17.87 -18.71
C ARG A 290 5.40 17.95 -17.95
N TYR A 291 5.21 17.08 -16.95
CA TYR A 291 4.03 17.14 -16.09
C TYR A 291 3.91 18.50 -15.40
N ALA A 292 5.00 19.01 -14.81
CA ALA A 292 5.01 20.33 -14.18
C ALA A 292 4.69 21.46 -15.17
N ALA A 293 5.19 21.41 -16.40
CA ALA A 293 4.86 22.41 -17.43
C ALA A 293 3.37 22.38 -17.83
N LEU A 294 2.75 21.19 -17.83
CA LEU A 294 1.33 21.01 -18.14
C LEU A 294 0.43 21.28 -16.92
N ALA A 295 0.96 21.18 -15.71
CA ALA A 295 0.23 21.27 -14.45
C ALA A 295 -0.46 22.61 -14.23
N ASP A 296 0.13 23.67 -14.77
CA ASP A 296 -0.40 25.02 -14.71
C ASP A 296 -1.37 25.32 -15.86
N PHE A 297 -1.74 24.30 -16.66
CA PHE A 297 -2.62 24.43 -17.83
C PHE A 297 -2.22 25.55 -18.82
N GLY A 298 -0.94 25.90 -18.88
CA GLY A 298 -0.41 26.98 -19.73
C GLY A 298 -0.08 28.28 -19.00
N GLY A 299 -0.15 28.33 -17.66
CA GLY A 299 0.28 29.49 -16.86
C GLY A 299 -0.78 30.58 -16.69
N GLU A 300 -1.96 30.41 -17.28
CA GLU A 300 -3.12 31.22 -16.90
C GLU A 300 -3.66 30.66 -15.59
N PRO A 301 -3.70 31.46 -14.50
CA PRO A 301 -4.42 31.05 -13.32
C PRO A 301 -5.84 30.71 -13.77
N ILE A 302 -6.30 29.51 -13.43
CA ILE A 302 -7.71 29.19 -13.57
C ILE A 302 -8.43 30.23 -12.72
N ASP A 303 -9.00 31.25 -13.37
CA ASP A 303 -9.94 32.14 -12.73
C ASP A 303 -11.19 31.29 -12.52
N PRO A 304 -11.48 30.85 -11.29
CA PRO A 304 -12.67 30.05 -11.03
C PRO A 304 -13.96 30.86 -11.26
N CYS A 305 -13.84 32.16 -11.57
CA CYS A 305 -14.90 33.09 -11.95
C CYS A 305 -14.87 33.50 -13.45
N GLY A 306 -13.89 33.00 -14.21
CA GLY A 306 -13.68 33.34 -15.62
C GLY A 306 -14.44 32.42 -16.59
N ALA A 307 -14.54 32.83 -17.86
CA ALA A 307 -15.34 32.18 -18.91
C ALA A 307 -15.29 30.65 -18.84
N VAL A 308 -16.47 30.04 -18.68
CA VAL A 308 -16.67 28.59 -18.51
C VAL A 308 -15.92 27.82 -19.61
N ALA A 309 -14.82 27.17 -19.25
CA ALA A 309 -14.16 26.24 -20.14
C ALA A 309 -15.17 25.14 -20.47
N THR A 310 -15.42 24.89 -21.75
CA THR A 310 -16.31 23.79 -22.15
C THR A 310 -15.74 22.47 -21.65
N ASP A 311 -16.61 21.54 -21.25
CA ASP A 311 -16.21 20.21 -20.74
C ASP A 311 -15.19 19.52 -21.65
N ALA A 312 -15.32 19.70 -22.97
CA ALA A 312 -14.39 19.16 -23.96
C ALA A 312 -12.94 19.67 -23.78
N SER A 313 -12.75 20.97 -23.55
CA SER A 313 -11.41 21.55 -23.38
C SER A 313 -10.76 21.10 -22.07
N VAL A 314 -11.55 20.95 -21.00
CA VAL A 314 -11.06 20.46 -19.70
C VAL A 314 -10.60 19.01 -19.84
N VAL A 315 -11.41 18.17 -20.50
CA VAL A 315 -11.09 16.76 -20.75
C VAL A 315 -9.82 16.63 -21.60
N GLU A 316 -9.67 17.41 -22.67
CA GLU A 316 -8.46 17.39 -23.51
C GLU A 316 -7.20 17.72 -22.72
N ARG A 317 -7.23 18.81 -21.93
CA ARG A 317 -6.09 19.20 -21.10
C ARG A 317 -5.79 18.17 -20.00
N ALA A 318 -6.82 17.59 -19.40
CA ALA A 318 -6.68 16.53 -18.41
C ALA A 318 -6.08 15.25 -19.02
N LEU A 319 -6.44 14.93 -20.27
CA LEU A 319 -5.85 13.80 -21.00
C LEU A 319 -4.35 14.02 -21.26
N LEU A 320 -3.93 15.23 -21.63
CA LEU A 320 -2.50 15.55 -21.78
C LEU A 320 -1.72 15.34 -20.46
N LEU A 321 -2.30 15.79 -19.34
CA LEU A 321 -1.73 15.53 -18.02
C LEU A 321 -1.68 14.04 -17.69
N ALA A 322 -2.76 13.31 -17.96
CA ALA A 322 -2.86 11.89 -17.68
C ALA A 322 -1.88 11.06 -18.53
N GLU A 323 -1.66 11.44 -19.79
CA GLU A 323 -0.64 10.81 -20.66
C GLU A 323 0.77 11.07 -20.13
N ALA A 324 1.09 12.26 -19.60
CA ALA A 324 2.38 12.51 -18.95
C ALA A 324 2.60 11.60 -17.71
N VAL A 325 1.55 11.37 -16.91
CA VAL A 325 1.61 10.44 -15.76
C VAL A 325 1.75 8.99 -16.22
N LYS A 326 1.00 8.58 -17.24
CA LYS A 326 1.08 7.25 -17.84
C LYS A 326 2.48 6.97 -18.37
N ASP A 327 3.09 7.94 -19.06
CA ASP A 327 4.47 7.89 -19.54
C ASP A 327 5.45 7.60 -18.39
N MET A 328 5.33 8.32 -17.27
CA MET A 328 6.15 8.08 -16.09
C MET A 328 5.95 6.65 -15.57
N ARG A 329 4.70 6.21 -15.41
CA ARG A 329 4.37 4.88 -14.89
C ARG A 329 4.92 3.75 -15.77
N VAL A 330 4.72 3.85 -17.09
CA VAL A 330 5.17 2.84 -18.06
C VAL A 330 6.69 2.74 -18.08
N ARG A 331 7.41 3.84 -17.87
CA ARG A 331 8.88 3.87 -17.83
C ARG A 331 9.46 3.43 -16.48
N LEU A 332 8.81 3.75 -15.37
CA LEU A 332 9.23 3.34 -14.02
C LEU A 332 9.30 1.82 -13.88
N ARG A 333 8.25 1.12 -14.34
CA ARG A 333 8.08 -0.32 -14.09
C ARG A 333 9.24 -1.19 -14.60
N PRO A 334 9.69 -1.10 -15.88
CA PRO A 334 10.80 -1.93 -16.37
C PRO A 334 12.14 -1.65 -15.68
N ILE A 335 12.38 -0.39 -15.27
CA ILE A 335 13.62 -0.01 -14.60
C ILE A 335 13.65 -0.63 -13.19
N ARG A 336 12.54 -0.50 -12.46
CA ARG A 336 12.37 -1.06 -11.11
C ARG A 336 12.39 -2.58 -11.10
N ASP A 337 11.60 -3.21 -11.97
CA ASP A 337 11.33 -4.65 -11.89
C ASP A 337 12.45 -5.50 -12.51
N SER A 338 13.24 -4.98 -13.47
CA SER A 338 14.19 -5.79 -14.23
C SER A 338 15.62 -5.23 -14.27
N ALA A 339 15.79 -3.96 -14.65
CA ALA A 339 17.13 -3.41 -14.86
C ALA A 339 17.90 -3.22 -13.55
N ALA A 340 17.21 -2.75 -12.50
CA ALA A 340 17.80 -2.52 -11.18
C ALA A 340 18.34 -3.80 -10.53
N TRP A 341 17.52 -4.85 -10.49
CA TRP A 341 17.88 -6.13 -9.87
C TRP A 341 19.04 -6.82 -10.60
N ARG A 342 19.01 -6.80 -11.93
CA ARG A 342 20.06 -7.41 -12.75
C ARG A 342 21.44 -6.79 -12.49
N VAL A 343 21.52 -5.48 -12.33
CA VAL A 343 22.79 -4.80 -12.02
C VAL A 343 23.33 -5.23 -10.66
N VAL A 344 22.46 -5.33 -9.64
CA VAL A 344 22.86 -5.77 -8.30
C VAL A 344 23.33 -7.23 -8.30
N ASP A 345 22.61 -8.11 -8.99
CA ASP A 345 22.97 -9.53 -9.03
C ASP A 345 24.25 -9.78 -9.83
N ALA A 346 24.43 -9.08 -10.96
CA ALA A 346 25.69 -9.10 -11.69
C ALA A 346 26.85 -8.60 -10.82
N ALA A 347 26.67 -7.48 -10.11
CA ALA A 347 27.69 -6.97 -9.20
C ALA A 347 28.03 -7.97 -8.08
N LYS A 348 27.05 -8.70 -7.53
CA LYS A 348 27.30 -9.77 -6.53
C LYS A 348 28.06 -10.95 -7.12
N VAL A 349 27.74 -11.37 -8.35
CA VAL A 349 28.46 -12.44 -9.05
C VAL A 349 29.91 -12.02 -9.30
N LEU A 350 30.12 -10.81 -9.81
CA LEU A 350 31.44 -10.25 -10.07
C LEU A 350 32.25 -10.06 -8.78
N GLN A 351 31.64 -9.56 -7.71
CA GLN A 351 32.29 -9.44 -6.42
C GLN A 351 32.74 -10.79 -5.87
N ARG A 352 31.94 -11.86 -6.07
CA ARG A 352 32.35 -13.23 -5.71
C ARG A 352 33.53 -13.70 -6.56
N ARG A 353 33.51 -13.45 -7.87
CA ARG A 353 34.62 -13.78 -8.78
C ARG A 353 35.91 -13.05 -8.40
N LEU A 354 35.85 -11.73 -8.15
CA LEU A 354 37.01 -10.91 -7.80
C LEU A 354 37.60 -11.28 -6.44
N ARG A 355 36.74 -11.62 -5.46
CA ARG A 355 37.20 -12.16 -4.17
C ARG A 355 37.84 -13.54 -4.32
N GLY A 356 37.21 -14.44 -5.09
CA GLY A 356 37.77 -15.76 -5.39
C GLY A 356 39.06 -15.72 -6.21
N ALA A 357 39.26 -14.68 -7.03
CA ALA A 357 40.49 -14.46 -7.78
C ALA A 357 41.62 -13.86 -6.92
N SER A 358 41.28 -13.13 -5.85
CA SER A 358 42.26 -12.53 -4.92
C SER A 358 42.67 -13.50 -3.81
N ASP A 359 41.78 -14.40 -3.39
CA ASP A 359 42.08 -15.53 -2.50
C ASP A 359 42.75 -16.65 -3.31
N GLY A 360 44.04 -16.47 -3.61
CA GLY A 360 44.84 -17.45 -4.36
C GLY A 360 44.64 -18.89 -3.87
N ALA A 361 44.31 -19.78 -4.81
CA ALA A 361 44.25 -21.24 -4.69
C ALA A 361 43.05 -21.89 -3.97
N GLN A 362 41.85 -21.30 -4.03
CA GLN A 362 40.64 -22.14 -3.97
C GLN A 362 40.39 -22.71 -5.36
N ARG A 363 40.64 -24.02 -5.54
CA ARG A 363 40.18 -24.81 -6.70
C ARG A 363 38.76 -24.36 -7.01
N GLU A 364 38.53 -23.80 -8.21
CA GLU A 364 37.17 -23.50 -8.65
C GLU A 364 36.35 -24.76 -8.45
N SER A 365 35.28 -24.62 -7.68
CA SER A 365 34.46 -25.76 -7.32
C SER A 365 33.98 -26.44 -8.60
N THR A 366 34.34 -27.71 -8.76
CA THR A 366 34.05 -28.45 -9.98
C THR A 366 32.54 -28.46 -10.24
N VAL A 367 32.11 -28.68 -11.48
CA VAL A 367 30.66 -28.76 -11.81
C VAL A 367 29.97 -29.80 -10.92
N TRP A 368 30.69 -30.86 -10.56
CA TRP A 368 30.27 -31.88 -9.62
C TRP A 368 30.14 -31.39 -8.18
N GLU A 369 31.13 -30.66 -7.66
CA GLU A 369 31.07 -30.08 -6.31
C GLU A 369 29.96 -29.04 -6.15
N ARG A 370 29.53 -28.39 -7.25
CA ARG A 370 28.37 -27.50 -7.26
C ARG A 370 27.02 -28.22 -7.18
N ALA A 371 26.96 -29.52 -7.48
CA ALA A 371 25.74 -30.32 -7.35
C ALA A 371 25.51 -30.67 -5.87
N ASP A 372 24.51 -30.03 -5.27
CA ASP A 372 24.18 -30.20 -3.85
C ASP A 372 23.65 -31.60 -3.54
N ARG A 373 24.07 -32.16 -2.39
CA ARG A 373 23.68 -33.51 -1.96
C ARG A 373 22.20 -33.63 -1.63
N VAL A 374 21.65 -32.64 -0.92
CA VAL A 374 20.25 -32.65 -0.49
C VAL A 374 19.35 -32.49 -1.71
N GLU A 375 19.68 -31.55 -2.60
CA GLU A 375 18.92 -31.34 -3.82
C GLU A 375 19.00 -32.55 -4.76
N GLY A 376 20.16 -33.20 -4.86
CA GLY A 376 20.31 -34.45 -5.60
C GLY A 376 19.45 -35.58 -5.06
N ALA A 377 19.41 -35.76 -3.73
CA ALA A 377 18.54 -36.75 -3.08
C ALA A 377 17.05 -36.51 -3.38
N ARG A 378 16.59 -35.25 -3.32
CA ARG A 378 15.22 -34.88 -3.70
C ARG A 378 14.94 -35.16 -5.17
N GLN A 379 15.88 -34.84 -6.05
CA GLN A 379 15.72 -35.05 -7.49
C GLN A 379 15.57 -36.55 -7.82
N LEU A 380 16.32 -37.42 -7.14
CA LEU A 380 16.17 -38.87 -7.27
C LEU A 380 14.80 -39.33 -6.76
N VAL A 381 14.38 -38.94 -5.55
CA VAL A 381 13.05 -39.31 -5.02
C VAL A 381 11.93 -38.92 -5.97
N GLN A 382 11.99 -37.71 -6.55
CA GLN A 382 11.01 -37.25 -7.53
C GLN A 382 10.99 -38.11 -8.80
N ALA A 383 12.16 -38.56 -9.29
CA ALA A 383 12.21 -39.43 -10.46
C ALA A 383 11.63 -40.82 -10.18
N LEU A 384 11.84 -41.35 -8.97
CA LEU A 384 11.27 -42.63 -8.54
C LEU A 384 9.74 -42.54 -8.36
N ALA A 385 9.22 -41.36 -8.00
CA ALA A 385 7.79 -41.11 -7.85
C ALA A 385 7.07 -40.91 -9.20
N ALA A 386 7.74 -40.36 -10.21
CA ALA A 386 7.13 -39.98 -11.49
C ALA A 386 6.55 -41.15 -12.31
N GLY A 387 6.95 -42.39 -11.98
CA GLY A 387 6.44 -43.61 -12.62
C GLY A 387 5.22 -44.25 -11.94
N SER A 388 4.79 -43.75 -10.78
CA SER A 388 3.64 -44.29 -10.05
C SER A 388 2.36 -43.63 -10.54
N ASP A 389 1.50 -44.39 -11.23
CA ASP A 389 0.17 -43.94 -11.62
C ASP A 389 -0.74 -43.98 -10.38
N GLU A 390 -0.80 -42.86 -9.63
CA GLU A 390 -1.38 -42.70 -8.28
C GLU A 390 -2.90 -42.97 -8.15
N ALA A 391 -3.54 -43.69 -9.06
CA ALA A 391 -4.99 -43.87 -9.05
C ALA A 391 -5.52 -44.89 -8.03
N ARG A 392 -4.67 -45.74 -7.44
CA ARG A 392 -5.11 -46.80 -6.51
C ARG A 392 -4.54 -46.58 -5.11
N PRO A 393 -5.38 -46.56 -4.05
CA PRO A 393 -4.88 -46.58 -2.67
C PRO A 393 -4.14 -47.90 -2.44
N VAL A 394 -2.87 -47.80 -2.07
CA VAL A 394 -1.99 -48.95 -1.78
C VAL A 394 -2.11 -49.29 -0.30
N ASP A 395 -2.45 -50.54 0.04
CA ASP A 395 -2.38 -51.00 1.42
C ASP A 395 -0.99 -51.56 1.73
N LEU A 396 -0.17 -50.73 2.35
CA LEU A 396 1.22 -51.06 2.69
C LEU A 396 1.34 -52.14 3.78
N ALA A 397 0.25 -52.49 4.45
CA ALA A 397 0.20 -53.63 5.36
C ALA A 397 0.03 -54.96 4.62
N ASP A 398 -0.44 -54.94 3.37
CA ASP A 398 -0.48 -56.11 2.51
C ASP A 398 0.91 -56.34 1.88
N PRO A 399 1.57 -57.48 2.14
CA PRO A 399 2.90 -57.78 1.58
C PRO A 399 2.91 -57.78 0.05
N THR A 400 1.79 -58.06 -0.62
CA THR A 400 1.70 -57.99 -2.09
C THR A 400 1.73 -56.55 -2.59
N ASP A 401 0.92 -55.67 -2.00
CA ASP A 401 0.90 -54.24 -2.35
C ASP A 401 2.25 -53.57 -2.03
N ALA A 402 2.87 -53.93 -0.90
CA ALA A 402 4.22 -53.47 -0.56
C ALA A 402 5.28 -53.91 -1.59
N ALA A 403 5.24 -55.18 -2.03
CA ALA A 403 6.12 -55.69 -3.08
C ALA A 403 5.95 -54.92 -4.39
N LEU A 404 4.70 -54.69 -4.83
CA LEU A 404 4.40 -53.97 -6.06
C LEU A 404 4.95 -52.53 -6.02
N VAL A 405 4.84 -51.83 -4.90
CA VAL A 405 5.44 -50.49 -4.75
C VAL A 405 6.96 -50.54 -4.83
N PHE A 406 7.60 -51.53 -4.21
CA PHE A 406 9.05 -51.69 -4.30
C PHE A 406 9.50 -52.00 -5.72
N MET A 407 8.79 -52.87 -6.45
CA MET A 407 9.06 -53.14 -7.87
C MET A 407 8.97 -51.86 -8.70
N GLN A 408 7.90 -51.06 -8.55
CA GLN A 408 7.74 -49.81 -9.27
C GLN A 408 8.89 -48.82 -8.99
N ARG A 409 9.33 -48.71 -7.73
CA ARG A 409 10.44 -47.85 -7.36
C ARG A 409 11.79 -48.38 -7.88
N LEU A 410 11.99 -49.70 -7.94
CA LEU A 410 13.17 -50.31 -8.57
C LEU A 410 13.20 -50.07 -10.08
N ASP A 411 12.05 -50.18 -10.76
CA ASP A 411 11.93 -49.86 -12.18
C ASP A 411 12.22 -48.38 -12.45
N GLY A 412 11.69 -47.49 -11.62
CA GLY A 412 12.02 -46.06 -11.67
C GLY A 412 13.51 -45.80 -11.45
N LEU A 413 14.15 -46.54 -10.55
CA LEU A 413 15.59 -46.44 -10.29
C LEU A 413 16.40 -46.94 -11.49
N ALA A 414 16.03 -48.08 -12.06
CA ALA A 414 16.67 -48.65 -13.23
C ALA A 414 16.54 -47.71 -14.46
N ALA A 415 15.38 -47.09 -14.64
CA ALA A 415 15.16 -46.09 -15.69
C ALA A 415 16.04 -44.84 -15.48
N ALA A 416 16.05 -44.27 -14.27
CA ALA A 416 16.88 -43.11 -13.94
C ALA A 416 18.39 -43.40 -14.12
N LEU A 417 18.84 -44.60 -13.74
CA LEU A 417 20.21 -45.06 -13.96
C LEU A 417 20.51 -45.26 -15.45
N GLY A 418 19.55 -45.78 -16.24
CA GLY A 418 19.66 -45.91 -17.69
C GLY A 418 19.85 -44.56 -18.40
N ASP A 419 19.04 -43.57 -18.04
CA ASP A 419 19.18 -42.19 -18.54
C ASP A 419 20.56 -41.60 -18.20
N LEU A 420 21.08 -41.91 -17.01
CA LEU A 420 22.42 -41.49 -16.58
C LEU A 420 23.53 -42.21 -17.34
N VAL A 421 23.38 -43.49 -17.66
CA VAL A 421 24.31 -44.25 -18.51
C VAL A 421 24.40 -43.59 -19.88
N ASP A 422 23.25 -43.26 -20.50
CA ASP A 422 23.20 -42.62 -21.81
C ASP A 422 23.79 -41.21 -21.77
N PHE A 423 23.51 -40.44 -20.72
CA PHE A 423 24.14 -39.15 -20.48
C PHE A 423 25.66 -39.26 -20.36
N CYS A 424 26.18 -40.24 -19.61
CA CYS A 424 27.63 -40.44 -19.44
C CYS A 424 28.31 -40.85 -20.76
N ARG A 425 27.65 -41.70 -21.56
CA ARG A 425 28.13 -42.09 -22.90
C ARG A 425 28.18 -40.90 -23.88
N ALA A 426 27.29 -39.93 -23.73
CA ALA A 426 27.21 -38.75 -24.58
C ALA A 426 28.28 -37.66 -24.32
N LEU A 427 29.00 -37.69 -23.18
CA LEU A 427 29.87 -36.57 -22.75
C LEU A 427 31.31 -36.50 -23.36
N VAL A 428 31.95 -37.60 -23.78
CA VAL A 428 33.25 -37.76 -24.54
C VAL A 428 34.54 -37.16 -23.89
N PRO A 429 35.76 -37.81 -23.89
CA PRO A 429 36.25 -39.01 -24.58
C PRO A 429 36.02 -40.32 -23.82
N ARG A 430 36.11 -41.44 -24.56
CA ARG A 430 35.60 -42.78 -24.21
C ARG A 430 35.97 -43.29 -22.81
N GLU A 431 37.13 -42.97 -22.27
CA GLU A 431 37.67 -43.74 -21.13
C GLU A 431 37.05 -43.39 -19.77
N ALA A 432 37.03 -42.10 -19.37
CA ALA A 432 36.48 -41.70 -18.08
C ALA A 432 34.94 -41.80 -18.02
N GLY A 433 34.27 -41.46 -19.14
CA GLY A 433 32.83 -41.64 -19.27
C GLY A 433 32.41 -43.11 -19.29
N ALA A 434 33.22 -44.01 -19.87
CA ALA A 434 32.95 -45.45 -19.86
C ALA A 434 33.04 -46.02 -18.44
N ALA A 435 34.06 -45.68 -17.66
CA ALA A 435 34.18 -46.20 -16.29
C ALA A 435 32.96 -45.82 -15.42
N LEU A 436 32.48 -44.57 -15.53
CA LEU A 436 31.26 -44.14 -14.84
C LEU A 436 30.01 -44.84 -15.39
N ALA A 437 29.90 -44.98 -16.72
CA ALA A 437 28.79 -45.68 -17.35
C ALA A 437 28.76 -47.18 -16.97
N ASP A 438 29.91 -47.83 -16.82
CA ASP A 438 30.02 -49.24 -16.41
C ASP A 438 29.59 -49.41 -14.94
N LEU A 439 29.99 -48.49 -14.05
CA LEU A 439 29.52 -48.47 -12.66
C LEU A 439 28.00 -48.28 -12.58
N LEU A 440 27.45 -47.36 -13.37
CA LEU A 440 26.01 -47.15 -13.45
C LEU A 440 25.29 -48.36 -14.07
N GLN A 441 25.89 -49.02 -15.06
CA GLN A 441 25.35 -50.22 -15.67
C GLN A 441 25.30 -51.39 -14.68
N HIS A 442 26.30 -51.53 -13.80
CA HIS A 442 26.26 -52.50 -12.71
C HIS A 442 25.11 -52.20 -11.73
N LEU A 443 24.85 -50.91 -11.44
CA LEU A 443 23.69 -50.51 -10.64
C LEU A 443 22.36 -50.85 -11.32
N VAL A 444 22.26 -50.65 -12.64
CA VAL A 444 21.07 -51.06 -13.43
C VAL A 444 20.86 -52.57 -13.35
N SER A 445 21.91 -53.37 -13.61
CA SER A 445 21.82 -54.83 -13.57
C SER A 445 21.35 -55.34 -12.23
N ALA A 446 21.88 -54.77 -11.14
CA ALA A 446 21.50 -55.22 -9.82
C ALA A 446 20.14 -54.70 -9.33
N ALA A 447 19.68 -53.54 -9.80
CA ALA A 447 18.28 -53.15 -9.61
C ALA A 447 17.33 -54.13 -10.30
N ALA A 448 17.70 -54.62 -11.49
CA ALA A 448 16.95 -55.68 -12.17
C ALA A 448 17.00 -57.02 -11.43
N ASP A 449 18.19 -57.45 -10.95
CA ASP A 449 18.34 -58.67 -10.16
C ASP A 449 17.49 -58.61 -8.88
N ALA A 450 17.48 -57.46 -8.18
CA ALA A 450 16.65 -57.27 -6.99
C ALA A 450 15.14 -57.30 -7.30
N ASN A 451 14.74 -56.82 -8.49
CA ASN A 451 13.37 -56.91 -8.96
C ASN A 451 12.96 -58.37 -9.23
N GLU A 452 13.85 -59.17 -9.82
CA GLU A 452 13.64 -60.62 -10.00
C GLU A 452 13.58 -61.38 -8.67
N GLU A 453 14.44 -61.03 -7.70
CA GLU A 453 14.36 -61.58 -6.34
C GLU A 453 13.01 -61.23 -5.67
N LEU A 454 12.51 -60.02 -5.88
CA LEU A 454 11.23 -59.57 -5.35
C LEU A 454 10.06 -60.31 -6.00
N LEU A 455 10.14 -60.63 -7.30
CA LEU A 455 9.17 -61.49 -7.97
C LEU A 455 9.10 -62.88 -7.33
N ALA A 456 10.24 -63.46 -6.95
CA ALA A 456 10.26 -64.74 -6.21
C ALA A 456 9.61 -64.63 -4.82
N VAL A 457 9.71 -63.48 -4.15
CA VAL A 457 8.97 -63.22 -2.90
C VAL A 457 7.46 -63.11 -3.16
N MET A 458 7.05 -62.55 -4.30
CA MET A 458 5.62 -62.46 -4.66
C MET A 458 4.98 -63.81 -4.98
N ASP A 459 5.74 -64.87 -5.28
CA ASP A 459 5.21 -66.23 -5.43
C ASP A 459 4.64 -66.77 -4.10
N SER A 460 5.10 -66.24 -2.96
CA SER A 460 4.58 -66.53 -1.62
C SER A 460 4.70 -65.29 -0.71
N PRO A 461 3.82 -64.28 -0.90
CA PRO A 461 4.00 -62.98 -0.27
C PRO A 461 3.77 -63.10 1.24
N SER A 462 4.76 -62.65 2.01
CA SER A 462 4.70 -62.60 3.47
C SER A 462 5.45 -61.38 3.98
N ALA A 463 5.01 -60.84 5.12
CA ALA A 463 5.70 -59.70 5.74
C ALA A 463 7.16 -60.04 6.09
N GLU A 464 7.43 -61.28 6.51
CA GLU A 464 8.78 -61.77 6.78
C GLU A 464 9.63 -61.82 5.50
N GLY A 465 9.08 -62.32 4.39
CA GLY A 465 9.77 -62.36 3.09
C GLY A 465 10.12 -60.98 2.56
N ILE A 466 9.20 -60.02 2.67
CA ILE A 466 9.43 -58.62 2.26
C ILE A 466 10.48 -57.94 3.15
N SER A 467 10.44 -58.19 4.46
CA SER A 467 11.46 -57.66 5.39
C SER A 467 12.84 -58.24 5.10
N ALA A 468 12.93 -59.56 4.87
CA ALA A 468 14.19 -60.23 4.55
C ALA A 468 14.78 -59.72 3.22
N TRP A 469 13.93 -59.56 2.19
CA TRP A 469 14.33 -58.97 0.91
C TRP A 469 14.84 -57.54 1.08
N ARG A 470 14.15 -56.71 1.88
CA ARG A 470 14.57 -55.34 2.15
C ARG A 470 15.92 -55.26 2.87
N GLU A 471 16.15 -56.14 3.85
CA GLU A 471 17.45 -56.26 4.53
C GLU A 471 18.57 -56.66 3.56
N GLN A 472 18.31 -57.62 2.68
CA GLN A 472 19.23 -58.04 1.62
C GLN A 472 19.54 -56.89 0.65
N TRP A 473 18.53 -56.15 0.21
CA TRP A 473 18.67 -54.97 -0.65
C TRP A 473 19.53 -53.87 -0.01
N ASN A 474 19.31 -53.59 1.28
CA ASN A 474 20.11 -52.61 2.02
C ASN A 474 21.58 -53.00 2.10
N HIS A 475 21.85 -54.30 2.27
CA HIS A 475 23.19 -54.86 2.26
C HIS A 475 23.84 -54.75 0.88
N TRP A 476 23.08 -55.02 -0.18
CA TRP A 476 23.56 -54.87 -1.56
C TRP A 476 24.02 -53.45 -1.86
N GLY A 477 23.27 -52.43 -1.41
CA GLY A 477 23.66 -51.03 -1.64
C GLY A 477 25.01 -50.65 -0.98
N THR A 478 25.52 -51.44 -0.04
CA THR A 478 26.88 -51.26 0.53
C THR A 478 28.00 -51.94 -0.28
N ALA A 479 27.66 -52.85 -1.19
CA ALA A 479 28.61 -53.53 -2.06
C ALA A 479 29.17 -52.61 -3.15
N ILE A 480 28.43 -51.54 -3.52
CA ILE A 480 28.94 -50.50 -4.41
C ILE A 480 29.70 -49.47 -3.61
N ASP A 481 30.95 -49.25 -4.01
CA ASP A 481 31.79 -48.22 -3.41
C ASP A 481 31.32 -46.83 -3.86
N SER A 482 30.59 -46.12 -2.98
CA SER A 482 30.18 -44.74 -3.22
C SER A 482 31.37 -43.81 -3.50
N LYS A 483 32.56 -44.13 -2.97
CA LYS A 483 33.78 -43.36 -3.25
C LYS A 483 34.29 -43.63 -4.66
N ALA A 484 34.11 -44.85 -5.19
CA ALA A 484 34.43 -45.15 -6.58
C ALA A 484 33.51 -44.39 -7.54
N LEU A 485 32.22 -44.25 -7.21
CA LEU A 485 31.29 -43.42 -7.98
C LEU A 485 31.71 -41.94 -7.94
N GLU A 486 31.93 -41.38 -6.74
CA GLU A 486 32.39 -39.98 -6.57
C GLU A 486 33.73 -39.72 -7.28
N ALA A 487 34.67 -40.65 -7.22
CA ALA A 487 35.96 -40.57 -7.91
C ALA A 487 35.80 -40.64 -9.43
N ALA A 488 34.94 -41.54 -9.94
CA ALA A 488 34.66 -41.67 -11.36
C ALA A 488 34.02 -40.39 -11.90
N VAL A 489 33.04 -39.80 -11.20
CA VAL A 489 32.41 -38.53 -11.60
C VAL A 489 33.42 -37.38 -11.55
N ALA A 490 34.26 -37.31 -10.52
CA ALA A 490 35.29 -36.29 -10.41
C ALA A 490 36.38 -36.39 -11.50
N ALA A 491 36.60 -37.59 -12.05
CA ALA A 491 37.51 -37.82 -13.17
C ALA A 491 36.92 -37.40 -14.53
N VAL A 492 35.60 -37.19 -14.62
CA VAL A 492 34.96 -36.72 -15.85
C VAL A 492 35.28 -35.23 -16.08
N ALA A 493 35.98 -34.94 -17.17
CA ALA A 493 36.28 -33.59 -17.60
C ALA A 493 35.05 -32.96 -18.30
N PHE A 494 34.13 -32.39 -17.53
CA PHE A 494 32.98 -31.67 -18.09
C PHE A 494 33.40 -30.43 -18.88
N ARG A 495 32.74 -30.18 -20.02
CA ARG A 495 32.89 -28.91 -20.75
C ARG A 495 32.54 -27.74 -19.83
N PRO A 496 33.22 -26.59 -19.91
CA PRO A 496 32.88 -25.44 -19.09
C PRO A 496 31.47 -24.91 -19.44
N ASP A 497 30.74 -24.38 -18.45
CA ASP A 497 29.37 -23.84 -18.61
C ASP A 497 29.28 -22.76 -19.70
N SER A 498 30.38 -22.02 -19.94
CA SER A 498 30.49 -21.00 -20.98
C SER A 498 30.47 -21.56 -22.40
N ALA A 499 30.81 -22.84 -22.58
CA ALA A 499 30.82 -23.52 -23.87
C ALA A 499 29.50 -24.23 -24.20
N LEU A 500 28.49 -24.14 -23.32
CA LEU A 500 27.21 -24.81 -23.47
C LEU A 500 26.06 -23.81 -23.62
N GLY A 501 25.04 -24.20 -24.39
CA GLY A 501 23.77 -23.49 -24.50
C GLY A 501 23.00 -23.48 -23.17
N ALA A 502 22.00 -22.60 -23.05
CA ALA A 502 21.20 -22.50 -21.81
C ALA A 502 20.47 -23.82 -21.49
N GLU A 503 19.89 -24.46 -22.50
CA GLU A 503 19.19 -25.75 -22.38
C GLU A 503 20.16 -26.87 -21.99
N GLU A 504 21.31 -26.98 -22.66
CA GLU A 504 22.35 -27.97 -22.34
C GLU A 504 22.87 -27.81 -20.90
N ARG A 505 23.05 -26.57 -20.44
CA ARG A 505 23.43 -26.28 -19.05
C ARG A 505 22.39 -26.79 -18.06
N GLN A 506 21.12 -26.56 -18.33
CA GLN A 506 20.02 -26.98 -17.47
C GLN A 506 19.91 -28.51 -17.44
N THR A 507 19.97 -29.17 -18.60
CA THR A 507 19.96 -30.63 -18.73
C THR A 507 21.13 -31.24 -17.95
N ARG A 508 22.35 -30.74 -18.15
CA ARG A 508 23.52 -31.23 -17.42
C ARG A 508 23.38 -31.02 -15.91
N HIS A 509 22.87 -29.86 -15.47
CA HIS A 509 22.67 -29.61 -14.04
C HIS A 509 21.70 -30.63 -13.43
N ARG A 510 20.57 -30.90 -14.11
CA ARG A 510 19.60 -31.92 -13.70
C ARG A 510 20.24 -33.31 -13.61
N GLN A 511 21.02 -33.71 -14.62
CA GLN A 511 21.68 -35.01 -14.63
C GLN A 511 22.77 -35.14 -13.54
N LEU A 512 23.49 -34.06 -13.25
CA LEU A 512 24.46 -34.05 -12.15
C LEU A 512 23.78 -34.11 -10.78
N LEU A 513 22.64 -33.46 -10.60
CA LEU A 513 21.82 -33.62 -9.39
C LEU A 513 21.32 -35.06 -9.25
N MET A 514 20.88 -35.68 -10.35
CA MET A 514 20.46 -37.09 -10.35
C MET A 514 21.61 -38.03 -9.95
N LEU A 515 22.80 -37.87 -10.54
CA LEU A 515 24.01 -38.60 -10.15
C LEU A 515 24.35 -38.40 -8.68
N ARG A 516 24.16 -37.18 -8.16
CA ARG A 516 24.39 -36.89 -6.75
C ARG A 516 23.37 -37.61 -5.87
N GLY A 517 22.10 -37.67 -6.28
CA GLY A 517 21.08 -38.49 -5.64
C GLY A 517 21.45 -39.97 -5.59
N VAL A 518 21.94 -40.52 -6.71
CA VAL A 518 22.44 -41.91 -6.77
C VAL A 518 23.63 -42.12 -5.83
N SER A 519 24.55 -41.15 -5.74
CA SER A 519 25.65 -41.25 -4.78
C SER A 519 25.17 -41.28 -3.32
N VAL A 520 24.18 -40.46 -2.96
CA VAL A 520 23.57 -40.48 -1.62
C VAL A 520 22.83 -41.81 -1.39
N PHE A 521 22.15 -42.32 -2.42
CA PHE A 521 21.50 -43.62 -2.42
C PHE A 521 22.45 -44.78 -2.12
N VAL A 522 23.60 -44.83 -2.79
CA VAL A 522 24.61 -45.87 -2.55
C VAL A 522 25.29 -45.71 -1.19
N GLU A 523 25.53 -44.49 -0.73
CA GLU A 523 26.23 -44.23 0.54
C GLU A 523 25.39 -44.55 1.78
N GLY A 524 24.09 -44.26 1.78
CA GLY A 524 23.27 -44.26 2.99
C GLY A 524 22.19 -45.34 3.02
N ALA A 525 22.34 -46.35 3.88
CA ALA A 525 21.29 -47.34 4.15
C ALA A 525 19.98 -46.68 4.62
N SER A 526 20.08 -45.67 5.50
CA SER A 526 18.91 -44.93 5.98
C SER A 526 18.16 -44.18 4.89
N PHE A 527 18.86 -43.68 3.86
CA PHE A 527 18.23 -43.03 2.73
C PHE A 527 17.63 -44.04 1.75
N ARG A 528 18.28 -45.20 1.52
CA ARG A 528 17.64 -46.31 0.79
C ARG A 528 16.36 -46.77 1.48
N ASP A 529 16.42 -46.92 2.79
CA ASP A 529 15.29 -47.29 3.62
C ASP A 529 14.14 -46.30 3.56
N SER A 530 14.42 -45.00 3.47
CA SER A 530 13.39 -43.98 3.35
C SER A 530 12.81 -43.90 1.94
N VAL A 531 13.66 -44.05 0.91
CA VAL A 531 13.24 -44.11 -0.50
C VAL A 531 12.34 -45.31 -0.76
N PHE A 532 12.58 -46.44 -0.08
CA PHE A 532 11.77 -47.66 -0.14
C PHE A 532 10.96 -47.86 1.15
N ALA A 533 10.67 -46.80 1.92
CA ALA A 533 9.75 -46.92 3.04
C ALA A 533 8.32 -47.08 2.53
N PRO A 534 7.48 -47.90 3.17
CA PRO A 534 6.12 -48.11 2.70
C PRO A 534 5.33 -46.81 2.63
N ALA A 535 5.53 -45.86 3.56
CA ALA A 535 4.72 -44.64 3.69
C ALA A 535 4.53 -43.83 2.38
N ASP A 536 3.41 -43.09 2.32
CA ASP A 536 3.18 -42.00 1.35
C ASP A 536 4.47 -41.22 1.15
N LEU A 537 4.78 -40.89 -0.12
CA LEU A 537 6.04 -40.31 -0.61
C LEU A 537 6.84 -39.61 0.51
N PRO A 538 8.10 -40.04 0.76
CA PRO A 538 8.83 -39.58 1.93
C PRO A 538 8.85 -38.06 1.94
N ASP A 539 8.37 -37.47 3.05
CA ASP A 539 8.38 -36.04 3.27
C ASP A 539 9.74 -35.49 2.85
N LEU A 540 9.74 -34.53 1.90
CA LEU A 540 10.95 -33.96 1.35
C LEU A 540 11.83 -33.37 2.46
N ASP A 541 11.24 -32.99 3.60
CA ASP A 541 11.97 -32.57 4.79
C ASP A 541 12.66 -33.74 5.50
N ALA A 542 12.01 -34.90 5.63
CA ALA A 542 12.63 -36.12 6.15
C ALA A 542 13.77 -36.64 5.25
N VAL A 543 13.60 -36.55 3.93
CA VAL A 543 14.66 -36.83 2.93
C VAL A 543 15.84 -35.89 3.14
N SER A 544 15.57 -34.61 3.38
CA SER A 544 16.60 -33.60 3.61
C SER A 544 17.37 -33.84 4.90
N VAL A 545 16.71 -34.33 5.95
CA VAL A 545 17.36 -34.72 7.21
C VAL A 545 18.24 -35.96 7.00
N ALA A 546 17.74 -37.00 6.33
CA ALA A 546 18.53 -38.21 6.05
C ALA A 546 19.77 -37.92 5.19
N ALA A 547 19.62 -37.12 4.13
CA ALA A 547 20.73 -36.66 3.30
C ALA A 547 21.67 -35.70 4.04
N GLY A 548 21.12 -34.84 4.92
CA GLY A 548 21.87 -33.87 5.72
C GLY A 548 22.74 -34.51 6.81
N VAL A 549 22.30 -35.63 7.40
CA VAL A 549 23.09 -36.42 8.36
C VAL A 549 24.34 -37.01 7.67
N LEU A 550 24.23 -37.39 6.39
CA LEU A 550 25.36 -37.82 5.55
C LEU A 550 26.26 -36.66 5.08
N ALA A 551 25.74 -35.42 5.11
CA ALA A 551 26.49 -34.23 4.73
C ALA A 551 27.30 -33.61 5.90
N ALA A 552 27.29 -34.23 7.09
CA ALA A 552 28.13 -33.80 8.20
C ALA A 552 29.61 -33.77 7.77
N PRO A 553 30.37 -32.71 8.11
CA PRO A 553 31.66 -32.45 7.49
C PRO A 553 32.68 -33.55 7.78
N SER A 554 33.09 -34.28 6.73
CA SER A 554 34.38 -34.97 6.67
C SER A 554 35.49 -34.02 7.12
N GLY A 555 36.43 -34.52 7.92
CA GLY A 555 37.30 -33.77 8.84
C GLY A 555 38.04 -32.53 8.31
N ALA A 556 38.12 -32.32 6.99
CA ALA A 556 38.72 -31.15 6.36
C ALA A 556 37.96 -29.82 6.59
N ALA A 557 36.62 -29.85 6.71
CA ALA A 557 35.83 -28.63 6.97
C ALA A 557 35.83 -28.25 8.47
N ALA A 558 35.97 -29.22 9.38
CA ALA A 558 36.17 -28.96 10.80
C ALA A 558 37.53 -28.28 11.08
N THR A 559 38.56 -28.58 10.30
CA THR A 559 39.87 -27.90 10.39
C THR A 559 39.76 -26.43 9.94
N ARG A 560 39.04 -26.14 8.85
CA ARG A 560 38.85 -24.75 8.36
C ARG A 560 38.09 -23.87 9.35
N ARG A 561 37.08 -24.42 10.04
CA ARG A 561 36.32 -23.68 11.06
C ARG A 561 37.20 -23.35 12.29
N ARG A 562 38.07 -24.27 12.71
CA ARG A 562 39.06 -24.03 13.77
C ARG A 562 40.16 -23.05 13.37
N SER A 563 40.57 -23.03 12.10
CA SER A 563 41.53 -22.02 11.60
C SER A 563 40.89 -20.63 11.56
N ALA A 564 39.64 -20.51 11.09
CA ALA A 564 38.90 -19.25 11.05
C ALA A 564 38.52 -18.73 12.46
N GLU A 565 38.32 -19.61 13.44
CA GLU A 565 38.11 -19.22 14.85
C GLU A 565 39.43 -18.82 15.53
N ARG A 566 40.57 -19.42 15.16
CA ARG A 566 41.90 -18.99 15.61
C ARG A 566 42.28 -17.60 15.07
N GLU A 567 41.92 -17.29 13.83
CA GLU A 567 42.17 -15.97 13.23
C GLU A 567 41.29 -14.86 13.81
N ARG A 568 40.14 -15.19 14.42
CA ARG A 568 39.29 -14.21 15.13
C ARG A 568 39.65 -14.01 16.60
N GLY A 569 40.56 -14.81 17.15
CA GLY A 569 40.94 -14.79 18.56
C GLY A 569 42.16 -13.93 18.91
N VAL A 570 42.79 -13.26 17.94
CA VAL A 570 43.97 -12.42 18.14
C VAL A 570 43.59 -10.96 17.88
N ASP A 571 42.81 -10.38 18.78
CA ASP A 571 42.77 -8.92 19.01
C ASP A 571 41.95 -8.65 20.28
N ALA A 572 42.61 -8.81 21.43
CA ALA A 572 42.22 -8.17 22.66
C ALA A 572 43.49 -7.51 23.24
N PRO A 573 43.61 -6.17 23.23
CA PRO A 573 44.65 -5.53 24.02
C PRO A 573 44.19 -5.48 25.47
N ALA A 574 45.14 -5.85 26.34
CA ALA A 574 45.09 -5.61 27.76
C ALA A 574 45.06 -4.12 28.08
N VAL A 575 44.48 -3.85 29.24
CA VAL A 575 44.26 -2.59 29.95
C VAL A 575 45.57 -1.80 30.15
N ASP A 576 45.49 -0.48 29.96
CA ASP A 576 45.77 0.53 30.99
C ASP A 576 44.83 1.73 30.81
#